data_AF-A0A3D3MUI4-F1
#
_entry.id   AF-A0A3D3MUI4-F1
#
_cell.length_a   1.000
_cell.length_b   1.000
_cell.length_c   1.000
_cell.angle_alpha   90.00
_cell.angle_beta   90.00
_cell.angle_gamma   90.00
#
_symmetry.space_group_name_H-M   'P 1'
#
loop_
_entity.id
_entity.type
_entity.pdbx_description
1 polymer ?
#
loop_
_entity_poly.entity_id
_entity_poly.type
_entity_poly.pdbx_seq_one_letter_code
_entity_poly.pdbx_strand_id
1 'polypeptide(L)' 'MTNNDRREITISFDFLDGNMPYLAEIYTDGGKAVKTRTQVLVEKKKVNKKNKLRFKLPASGGVAIHLMPLN' A
#
# COMPACT_ATOMS: atom_id res chain seq x y z
N MET A 1 -9.98 -3.90 -16.88
CA MET A 1 -11.19 -3.08 -16.67
C MET A 1 -10.92 -2.07 -15.58
N THR A 2 -10.55 -0.84 -15.94
CA THR A 2 -10.30 0.29 -15.04
C THR A 2 -11.64 0.93 -14.66
N ASN A 3 -11.98 0.94 -13.38
CA ASN A 3 -13.19 1.61 -12.88
C ASN A 3 -12.88 3.11 -12.65
N ASN A 4 -13.77 4.00 -13.09
CA ASN A 4 -13.61 5.45 -12.95
C ASN A 4 -13.97 5.97 -11.54
N ASP A 5 -14.34 5.08 -10.62
CA ASP A 5 -14.82 5.45 -9.30
C ASP A 5 -13.74 5.34 -8.22
N ARG A 6 -13.79 6.26 -7.25
CA ARG A 6 -13.03 6.12 -6.01
C ARG A 6 -13.45 4.84 -5.31
N ARG A 7 -12.48 4.13 -4.76
CA ARG A 7 -12.73 2.86 -4.07
C ARG A 7 -11.96 2.77 -2.78
N GLU A 8 -12.59 2.14 -1.80
CA GLU A 8 -11.88 1.63 -0.64
C GLU A 8 -11.54 0.16 -0.92
N ILE A 9 -10.26 -0.18 -0.84
CA ILE A 9 -9.80 -1.56 -0.94
C ILE A 9 -9.15 -1.97 0.37
N THR A 10 -9.37 -3.21 0.78
CA THR A 10 -8.67 -3.83 1.90
C THR A 10 -7.79 -4.95 1.35
N ILE A 11 -6.49 -4.84 1.56
CA ILE A 11 -5.51 -5.87 1.17
C ILE A 11 -5.19 -6.70 2.40
N SER A 12 -5.45 -8.00 2.32
CA SER A 12 -5.03 -9.00 3.31
C SER A 12 -3.61 -9.43 3.00
N PHE A 13 -2.78 -9.57 4.03
CA PHE A 13 -1.42 -10.12 3.90
C PHE A 13 -1.34 -11.60 4.28
N ASP A 14 -2.47 -12.32 4.30
CA ASP A 14 -2.54 -13.75 4.64
C ASP A 14 -1.72 -14.66 3.71
N PHE A 15 -1.37 -14.17 2.51
CA PHE A 15 -0.46 -14.83 1.58
C PHE A 15 1.01 -14.80 2.00
N LEU A 16 1.39 -14.04 3.03
CA LEU A 16 2.77 -14.01 3.50
C LEU A 16 3.13 -15.30 4.25
N ASP A 17 4.27 -15.86 3.86
CA ASP A 17 4.77 -17.11 4.43
C ASP A 17 5.36 -16.89 5.83
N GLY A 18 5.07 -17.84 6.71
CA GLY A 18 5.66 -17.91 8.05
C GLY A 18 5.14 -16.89 9.07
N ASN A 19 5.84 -16.83 10.21
CA ASN A 19 5.58 -15.91 11.32
C ASN A 19 6.53 -14.70 11.30
N MET A 20 7.39 -14.57 10.29
CA MET A 20 8.38 -13.51 10.22
C MET A 20 7.72 -12.18 9.83
N PRO A 21 8.13 -11.05 10.43
CA PRO A 21 7.65 -9.74 10.04
C PRO A 21 8.29 -9.29 8.71
N TYR A 22 7.57 -8.46 7.98
CA TYR A 22 8.01 -7.80 6.75
C TYR A 22 7.99 -6.29 6.93
N LEU A 23 8.87 -5.60 6.22
CA LEU A 23 8.78 -4.18 5.95
C LEU A 23 7.96 -3.99 4.68
N ALA A 24 6.77 -3.42 4.83
CA ALA A 24 5.98 -2.95 3.70
C ALA A 24 6.35 -1.50 3.39
N GLU A 25 6.90 -1.27 2.19
CA GLU A 25 7.06 0.05 1.60
C GLU A 25 5.90 0.29 0.62
N ILE A 26 5.07 1.26 0.94
CA ILE A 26 3.75 1.46 0.34
C ILE A 26 3.78 2.78 -0.44
N TYR A 27 3.38 2.71 -1.70
CA TYR A 27 3.34 3.84 -2.62
C TYR A 27 1.89 4.14 -2.98
N THR A 28 1.42 5.35 -2.67
CA THR A 28 0.06 5.82 -2.97
C THR A 28 0.07 7.20 -3.61
N ASP A 29 -1.05 7.56 -4.23
CA ASP A 29 -1.27 8.90 -4.78
C ASP A 29 -1.36 9.93 -3.64
N GLY A 30 -0.29 10.69 -3.43
CA GLY A 30 -0.19 11.70 -2.35
C GLY A 30 -0.72 13.08 -2.73
N GLY A 31 -0.97 13.30 -4.03
CA GLY A 31 -1.51 14.54 -4.57
C GLY A 31 -0.67 15.78 -4.21
N LYS A 32 -1.31 16.95 -4.16
CA LYS A 32 -0.62 18.24 -3.93
C LYS A 32 0.07 18.35 -2.56
N ALA A 33 -0.30 17.51 -1.60
CA ALA A 33 0.35 17.49 -0.28
C ALA A 33 1.78 16.94 -0.35
N VAL A 34 2.06 16.06 -1.31
CA VAL A 34 3.40 15.51 -1.55
C VAL A 34 4.15 16.39 -2.54
N LYS A 35 5.16 17.11 -2.04
CA LYS A 35 5.95 18.10 -2.81
C LYS A 35 7.11 17.48 -3.59
N THR A 36 6.94 16.28 -4.13
CA THR A 36 7.89 15.66 -5.05
C THR A 36 7.37 15.77 -6.48
N ARG A 37 8.26 15.65 -7.48
CA ARG A 37 7.88 15.71 -8.91
C ARG A 37 6.77 14.73 -9.28
N THR A 38 6.76 13.55 -8.64
CA THR A 38 5.79 12.49 -8.92
C THR A 38 4.57 12.53 -8.01
N GLN A 39 4.57 13.33 -6.93
CA GLN A 39 3.48 13.41 -5.95
C GLN A 39 3.08 12.06 -5.31
N VAL A 40 4.01 11.10 -5.31
CA VAL A 40 3.81 9.77 -4.72
C VAL A 40 4.14 9.82 -3.23
N LEU A 41 3.17 9.49 -2.39
CA LEU A 41 3.38 9.28 -0.97
C LEU A 41 4.03 7.91 -0.75
N VAL A 42 5.10 7.89 0.05
CA VAL A 42 5.80 6.66 0.44
C VAL A 42 5.69 6.48 1.95
N GLU A 43 5.13 5.36 2.38
CA GLU A 43 5.00 4.99 3.79
C GLU A 43 5.69 3.65 4.05
N LYS A 44 6.30 3.51 5.23
CA LYS A 44 6.94 2.25 5.67
C LYS A 44 6.24 1.71 6.91
N LYS A 45 5.87 0.43 6.87
CA LYS A 45 5.15 -0.23 7.97
C LYS A 45 5.64 -1.65 8.20
N LYS A 46 5.85 -2.02 9.46
CA LYS A 46 6.07 -3.42 9.85
C LYS A 46 4.74 -4.17 9.79
N VAL A 47 4.70 -5.27 9.04
CA VAL A 47 3.49 -6.10 8.84
C VAL A 47 3.82 -7.58 8.97
N ASN A 48 2.80 -8.42 9.13
CA ASN A 48 2.85 -9.88 9.11
C ASN A 48 1.53 -10.40 8.51
N LYS A 49 1.42 -11.74 8.40
CA LYS A 49 0.24 -12.42 7.82
C LYS A 49 -1.12 -12.09 8.43
N LYS A 50 -1.15 -11.54 9.66
CA LYS A 50 -2.40 -11.17 10.35
C LYS A 50 -2.84 -9.74 10.03
N ASN A 51 -1.99 -8.94 9.39
CA ASN A 51 -2.31 -7.56 9.08
C ASN A 51 -3.24 -7.46 7.86
N LYS A 52 -4.13 -6.48 7.92
CA LYS A 52 -4.93 -6.00 6.79
C LYS A 52 -4.74 -4.50 6.69
N LEU A 53 -4.50 -4.00 5.48
CA LEU A 53 -4.38 -2.56 5.23
C LEU A 53 -5.54 -2.09 4.36
N ARG A 54 -6.14 -0.97 4.77
CA ARG A 54 -7.23 -0.32 4.04
C ARG A 54 -6.67 0.91 3.33
N PHE A 55 -6.94 1.02 2.03
CA PHE A 55 -6.54 2.13 1.20
C PHE A 55 -7.76 2.81 0.62
N LYS A 56 -7.76 4.14 0.65
CA LYS A 56 -8.74 4.97 -0.05
C LYS A 56 -8.09 5.46 -1.33
N LEU A 57 -8.45 4.85 -2.44
CA LEU A 57 -7.86 5.18 -3.73
C LEU A 57 -8.70 6.26 -4.45
N PRO A 58 -8.07 7.30 -5.01
CA PRO A 58 -8.78 8.24 -5.87
C PRO A 58 -9.25 7.54 -7.15
N ALA A 59 -10.11 8.23 -7.92
CA ALA A 59 -10.55 7.75 -9.22
C ALA A 59 -9.33 7.55 -10.13
N SER A 60 -9.26 6.39 -10.80
CA SER A 60 -8.10 5.97 -11.60
C SER A 60 -6.77 5.88 -10.85
N GLY A 61 -6.80 5.92 -9.51
CA GLY A 61 -5.63 5.80 -8.65
C GLY A 61 -5.21 4.36 -8.35
N GLY A 62 -4.08 4.22 -7.68
CA GLY A 62 -3.47 2.91 -7.39
C GLY A 62 -2.70 2.86 -6.07
N VAL A 63 -2.33 1.64 -5.69
CA VAL A 63 -1.37 1.38 -4.61
C VAL A 63 -0.39 0.32 -5.06
N ALA A 64 0.89 0.53 -4.79
CA ALA A 64 1.93 -0.48 -4.92
C ALA A 64 2.55 -0.75 -3.56
N ILE A 65 2.88 -2.02 -3.27
CA ILE A 65 3.47 -2.43 -2.00
C ILE A 65 4.68 -3.31 -2.29
N HIS A 66 5.85 -2.89 -1.82
CA HIS A 66 7.07 -3.70 -1.82
C HIS A 66 7.25 -4.32 -0.43
N LEU A 67 7.29 -5.66 -0.36
CA LEU A 67 7.39 -6.42 0.89
C LEU A 67 8.79 -7.02 1.00
N MET A 68 9.53 -6.60 2.03
CA MET A 68 10.87 -7.08 2.31
C MET A 68 10.87 -7.84 3.65
N PRO A 69 11.35 -9.09 3.73
CA PRO A 69 11.50 -9.78 5.00
C PRO A 69 12.38 -8.98 5.97
N LEU A 70 12.01 -8.93 7.24
CA LEU A 70 12.86 -8.40 8.31
C LEU A 70 13.54 -9.56 9.01
N ASN A 71 14.87 -9.57 8.95
CA ASN A 71 15.73 -10.53 9.66
C ASN A 71 15.77 -10.24 11.16
#